data_AF-A0AAD7RUQ5-F1
#
_entry.id   AF-A0AAD7RUQ5-F1
#
_cell.length_a   1.000
_cell.length_b   1.000
_cell.length_c   1.000
_cell.angle_alpha   90.00
_cell.angle_beta   90.00
_cell.angle_gamma   90.00
#
_symmetry.space_group_name_H-M   'P 1'
#
loop_
_entity.id
_entity.type
_entity.pdbx_description
1 polymer ?
#
loop_
_entity_poly.entity_id
_entity_poly.type
_entity_poly.pdbx_seq_one_letter_code
_entity_poly.pdbx_strand_id
1 'polypeptide(L)'
;MGNVRSLANKMDELTALARSQAEFRECSIMCFTESWLHKDIPDNNVSVDGFQTVRGDRDCIESVNTPTPSDEATPPQWLPDWRRHPSPTHDGLHSCSGEKPAEASPHK
;
A
#
# COMPACT_ATOMS: atom_id res chain seq x y z
N MET A 1 -21.64 3.69 -20.22
CA MET A 1 -21.02 4.72 -19.36
C MET A 1 -21.84 5.99 -19.49
N GLY A 2 -22.29 6.55 -18.36
CA GLY A 2 -23.11 7.77 -18.34
C GLY A 2 -22.36 8.94 -17.70
N ASN A 3 -22.34 10.08 -18.38
CA ASN A 3 -21.89 11.34 -17.79
C ASN A 3 -23.04 11.92 -16.93
N VAL A 4 -22.79 12.08 -15.62
CA VAL A 4 -23.84 12.49 -14.68
C VAL A 4 -23.76 13.96 -14.24
N ARG A 5 -22.63 14.66 -14.43
CA ARG A 5 -22.43 16.07 -14.02
C ARG A 5 -22.97 16.36 -12.61
N SER A 6 -22.45 15.62 -11.63
CA SER A 6 -22.98 15.41 -10.27
C SER A 6 -23.83 14.15 -10.13
N LEU A 7 -23.21 13.09 -9.61
CA LEU A 7 -23.91 11.83 -9.31
C LEU A 7 -24.90 11.99 -8.15
N ALA A 8 -24.51 12.72 -7.10
CA ALA A 8 -25.32 12.90 -5.90
C ALA A 8 -26.71 13.47 -6.22
N ASN A 9 -26.79 14.39 -7.19
CA ASN A 9 -28.05 15.00 -7.62
C ASN A 9 -28.98 14.05 -8.38
N LYS A 10 -28.48 12.88 -8.82
CA LYS A 10 -29.21 11.90 -9.63
C LYS A 10 -29.45 10.58 -8.90
N MET A 11 -29.09 10.49 -7.63
CA MET A 11 -29.22 9.24 -6.87
C MET A 11 -30.67 8.78 -6.71
N ASP A 12 -31.60 9.71 -6.52
CA ASP A 12 -33.04 9.37 -6.42
C ASP A 12 -33.56 8.79 -7.74
N GLU A 13 -33.21 9.41 -8.87
CA GLU A 13 -33.56 8.94 -10.21
C GLU A 13 -32.91 7.58 -10.50
N LEU A 14 -31.61 7.44 -10.22
CA LEU A 14 -30.88 6.18 -10.40
C LEU A 14 -31.48 5.05 -9.56
N THR A 15 -31.86 5.33 -8.33
CA THR A 15 -32.50 4.34 -7.44
C THR A 15 -33.87 3.93 -7.97
N ALA A 16 -34.66 4.87 -8.50
CA ALA A 16 -35.92 4.56 -9.14
C ALA A 16 -35.73 3.71 -10.40
N LEU A 17 -34.71 4.01 -11.22
CA LEU A 17 -34.36 3.23 -12.41
C LEU A 17 -33.90 1.81 -12.05
N ALA A 18 -33.03 1.67 -11.04
CA ALA A 18 -32.55 0.38 -10.56
C ALA A 18 -33.68 -0.53 -10.03
N ARG A 19 -34.80 0.04 -9.56
CA ARG A 19 -35.98 -0.72 -9.11
C ARG A 19 -36.94 -1.06 -10.24
N SER A 20 -37.15 -0.14 -11.18
CA SER A 20 -38.19 -0.23 -12.20
C SER A 20 -37.72 -0.84 -13.52
N GLN A 21 -36.46 -0.65 -13.89
CA GLN A 21 -35.92 -1.08 -15.18
C GLN A 21 -34.98 -2.29 -15.01
N ALA A 22 -35.31 -3.38 -15.71
CA ALA A 22 -34.49 -4.60 -15.69
C ALA A 22 -33.06 -4.33 -16.19
N GLU A 23 -32.89 -3.42 -17.15
CA GLU A 23 -31.57 -3.05 -17.69
C GLU A 23 -30.62 -2.50 -16.61
N PHE A 24 -31.13 -1.71 -15.66
CA PHE A 24 -30.33 -1.18 -14.55
C PHE A 24 -30.22 -2.18 -13.41
N ARG A 25 -31.29 -2.92 -13.13
CA ARG A 25 -31.32 -3.90 -12.03
C ARG A 25 -30.43 -5.12 -12.28
N GLU A 26 -30.37 -5.58 -13.52
CA GLU A 26 -29.73 -6.84 -13.91
C GLU A 26 -28.38 -6.62 -14.61
N CYS A 27 -27.94 -5.37 -14.72
CA CYS A 27 -26.58 -5.10 -15.18
C CYS A 27 -25.55 -5.60 -14.16
N SER A 28 -24.41 -6.09 -14.65
CA SER A 28 -23.33 -6.52 -13.76
C SER A 28 -22.50 -5.34 -13.23
N ILE A 29 -22.41 -4.25 -13.99
CA ILE A 29 -21.57 -3.08 -13.67
C ILE A 29 -22.24 -1.80 -14.19
N MET A 30 -22.32 -0.79 -13.31
CA MET A 30 -22.65 0.59 -13.68
C MET A 30 -21.42 1.49 -13.54
N CYS A 31 -21.06 2.20 -14.60
CA CYS A 31 -19.92 3.12 -14.61
C CYS A 31 -20.38 4.55 -14.92
N PHE A 32 -20.09 5.46 -13.99
CA PHE A 32 -20.41 6.89 -14.09
C PHE A 32 -19.14 7.73 -14.15
N THR A 33 -19.17 8.78 -14.98
CA THR A 33 -18.10 9.78 -15.08
C THR A 33 -18.64 11.16 -14.74
N GLU A 34 -17.75 12.12 -14.40
CA GLU A 34 -18.14 13.44 -13.91
C GLU A 34 -19.09 13.34 -12.70
N SER A 35 -18.81 12.37 -11.81
CA SER A 35 -19.59 12.14 -10.60
C SER A 35 -19.51 13.30 -9.60
N TRP A 36 -18.44 14.10 -9.69
CA TRP A 36 -18.12 15.24 -8.82
C TRP A 36 -18.19 14.90 -7.33
N LEU A 37 -17.91 13.64 -7.01
CA LEU A 37 -17.82 13.19 -5.63
C LEU A 37 -16.52 13.70 -4.99
N HIS A 38 -16.61 14.01 -3.71
CA HIS A 38 -15.49 14.41 -2.87
C HIS A 38 -15.56 13.72 -1.51
N LYS A 39 -14.48 13.91 -0.75
CA LYS A 39 -14.21 13.24 0.52
C LYS A 39 -15.31 13.42 1.57
N ASP A 40 -16.06 14.51 1.50
CA ASP A 40 -17.07 14.84 2.52
C ASP A 40 -18.43 14.21 2.22
N ILE A 41 -18.64 13.69 1.00
CA ILE A 41 -19.86 12.94 0.67
C ILE A 41 -19.69 11.50 1.20
N PRO A 42 -20.50 11.04 2.16
CA PRO A 42 -20.37 9.68 2.68
C PRO A 42 -20.82 8.65 1.65
N ASP A 43 -20.34 7.42 1.77
CA ASP A 43 -20.61 6.37 0.76
C ASP A 43 -22.08 5.95 0.70
N ASN A 44 -22.81 6.08 1.81
CA ASN A 44 -24.26 5.84 1.85
C ASN A 44 -25.03 6.75 0.88
N ASN A 45 -24.53 7.95 0.58
CA ASN A 45 -25.20 8.86 -0.36
C ASN A 45 -25.12 8.37 -1.80
N VAL A 46 -24.23 7.43 -2.11
CA VAL A 46 -24.02 6.87 -3.46
C VAL A 46 -24.19 5.35 -3.49
N SER A 47 -24.91 4.82 -2.52
CA SER A 47 -25.25 3.39 -2.45
C SER A 47 -26.50 3.11 -3.30
N VAL A 48 -26.46 2.04 -4.09
CA VAL A 48 -27.61 1.53 -4.85
C VAL A 48 -27.89 0.10 -4.40
N ASP A 49 -29.16 -0.20 -4.08
CA ASP A 49 -29.55 -1.51 -3.59
C ASP A 49 -29.14 -2.63 -4.56
N GLY A 50 -28.48 -3.67 -4.03
CA GLY A 50 -28.01 -4.81 -4.83
C GLY A 50 -26.67 -4.61 -5.53
N PHE A 51 -26.04 -3.43 -5.38
CA PHE A 51 -24.73 -3.15 -5.96
C PHE A 51 -23.69 -2.81 -4.89
N GLN A 52 -22.43 -3.16 -5.17
CA GLN A 52 -21.29 -2.68 -4.40
C GLN A 52 -20.75 -1.39 -5.04
N THR A 53 -20.66 -0.33 -4.26
CA THR A 53 -20.13 0.96 -4.74
C THR A 53 -18.61 1.03 -4.57
N VAL A 54 -17.91 1.41 -5.64
CA VAL A 54 -16.46 1.69 -5.64
C VAL A 54 -16.25 3.12 -6.12
N ARG A 55 -15.40 3.88 -5.42
CA ARG A 55 -15.17 5.31 -5.65
C ARG A 55 -13.70 5.63 -5.86
N GLY A 56 -13.38 6.19 -7.02
CA GLY A 56 -12.01 6.61 -7.33
C GLY A 56 -11.50 7.79 -6.50
N ASP A 57 -12.37 8.63 -5.93
CA ASP A 57 -11.94 9.77 -5.08
C ASP A 57 -11.51 9.36 -3.67
N ARG A 58 -11.74 8.09 -3.29
CA ARG A 58 -11.32 7.51 -2.01
C ARG A 58 -9.93 6.89 -2.07
N ASP A 59 -9.50 6.46 -3.24
CA ASP A 59 -8.19 5.83 -3.46
C ASP A 59 -7.10 6.89 -3.67
N CYS A 60 -6.88 7.71 -2.64
CA CYS A 60 -5.59 8.34 -2.42
C CYS A 60 -4.84 7.52 -1.36
N ILE A 61 -4.33 6.35 -1.75
CA ILE A 61 -3.20 5.79 -1.01
C ILE A 61 -2.08 6.81 -1.23
N GLU A 62 -1.84 7.65 -0.23
CA GLU A 62 -0.55 8.28 -0.02
C GLU A 62 0.49 7.15 0.07
N SER A 63 0.99 6.70 -1.07
CA SER A 63 2.28 6.03 -1.11
C SER A 63 3.30 7.09 -0.69
N VAL A 64 4.16 6.73 0.27
CA VAL A 64 5.15 7.57 0.97
C VAL A 64 4.63 8.16 2.29
N ASN A 65 4.49 7.29 3.28
CA ASN A 65 5.27 7.42 4.52
C ASN A 65 5.33 6.05 5.20
N THR A 66 6.10 5.13 4.62
CA THR A 66 6.74 4.10 5.45
C THR A 66 7.67 4.83 6.41
N PRO A 67 7.48 4.75 7.74
CA PRO A 67 8.53 5.20 8.64
C PRO A 67 9.77 4.38 8.31
N THR A 68 10.82 5.06 7.87
CA THR A 68 12.15 4.49 7.75
C THR A 68 12.55 3.94 9.13
N PRO A 69 12.85 2.64 9.27
CA PRO A 69 13.46 2.13 10.48
C PRO A 69 14.96 2.50 10.43
N SER A 70 15.27 3.79 10.58
CA SER A 70 16.65 4.29 10.53
C SER A 70 17.20 4.74 11.88
N ASP A 71 16.43 4.65 12.97
CA ASP A 71 16.89 5.09 14.31
C ASP A 71 17.02 3.97 15.35
N GLU A 72 17.17 2.71 14.93
CA GLU A 72 17.70 1.69 15.83
C GLU A 72 18.71 0.80 15.13
N ALA A 73 19.99 1.08 15.39
CA ALA A 73 21.15 0.34 14.91
C ALA A 73 21.27 -1.03 15.60
N THR A 74 20.24 -1.87 15.52
CA THR A 74 20.30 -3.27 15.97
C THR A 74 20.73 -4.12 14.79
N PRO A 75 21.96 -4.71 14.80
CA PRO A 75 22.44 -5.51 13.69
C PRO A 75 21.56 -6.75 13.50
N PRO A 76 21.27 -7.15 12.24
CA PRO A 76 20.46 -8.33 11.95
C PRO A 76 20.95 -9.59 12.68
N GLN A 77 20.02 -10.41 13.18
CA GLN A 77 20.34 -11.58 14.02
C GLN A 77 21.17 -12.66 13.30
N TRP A 78 21.14 -12.72 11.96
CA TRP A 78 21.93 -13.66 11.17
C TRP A 78 23.42 -13.30 11.08
N LEU A 79 23.83 -12.10 11.52
CA LEU A 79 25.24 -11.74 11.57
C LEU A 79 25.97 -12.56 12.64
N PRO A 80 27.23 -12.97 12.42
CA PRO A 80 28.06 -13.56 13.47
C PRO A 80 28.35 -12.55 14.60
N ASP A 81 28.50 -13.02 15.84
CA ASP A 81 28.61 -12.16 17.03
C ASP A 81 29.78 -11.16 16.99
N TRP A 82 30.89 -11.49 16.32
CA TRP A 82 32.04 -10.58 16.15
C TRP A 82 31.73 -9.33 15.33
N ARG A 83 30.61 -9.30 14.58
CA ARG A 83 30.10 -8.10 13.87
C ARG A 83 29.04 -7.33 14.65
N ARG A 84 28.52 -7.87 15.76
CA ARG A 84 27.45 -7.25 16.56
C ARG A 84 27.94 -6.20 17.55
N HIS A 85 29.22 -6.27 17.93
CA HIS A 85 29.82 -5.32 18.87
C HIS A 85 30.83 -4.44 18.13
N PRO A 86 30.78 -3.10 18.27
CA PRO A 86 31.91 -2.27 17.87
C PRO A 86 33.12 -2.67 18.73
N SER A 87 34.24 -2.95 18.06
CA SER A 87 35.51 -3.30 18.69
C SER A 87 35.84 -2.34 19.83
N PRO A 88 36.29 -2.80 21.00
CA PRO A 88 36.86 -1.91 21.99
C PRO A 88 38.09 -1.25 21.37
N THR A 89 38.10 0.07 21.28
CA THR A 89 39.26 0.85 20.87
C THR A 89 40.40 0.53 21.83
N HIS A 90 41.32 -0.36 21.42
CA HIS A 90 42.57 -0.55 22.13
C HIS A 90 43.61 0.34 21.47
N ASP A 91 43.73 1.55 22.00
CA ASP A 91 44.97 2.31 21.88
C ASP A 91 46.11 1.42 22.40
N GLY A 92 47.17 1.30 21.60
CA GLY A 92 48.48 0.95 22.12
C GLY A 92 48.95 -0.49 21.87
N LEU A 93 49.80 -0.58 20.84
CA LEU A 93 51.06 -1.33 20.78
C LEU A 93 51.07 -2.87 20.71
N HIS A 94 51.96 -3.30 19.81
CA HIS A 94 52.68 -4.58 19.71
C HIS A 94 52.05 -5.73 18.93
N SER A 95 52.39 -5.75 17.63
CA SER A 95 53.18 -6.81 16.97
C SER A 95 53.17 -8.20 17.61
N CYS A 96 52.65 -9.20 16.89
CA CYS A 96 53.40 -10.41 16.47
C CYS A 96 52.47 -11.49 15.88
N SER A 97 52.83 -11.93 14.66
CA SER A 97 52.91 -13.34 14.22
C SER A 97 51.67 -14.22 14.05
N GLY A 98 51.46 -14.67 12.79
CA GLY A 98 50.89 -15.97 12.40
C GLY A 98 49.37 -16.11 12.61
N GLU A 99 48.57 -16.78 11.79
CA GLU A 99 48.78 -17.82 10.78
C GLU A 99 47.68 -17.71 9.71
N LYS A 100 48.00 -18.14 8.49
CA LYS A 100 47.10 -18.22 7.34
C LYS A 100 46.26 -19.50 7.45
N PRO A 101 44.93 -19.49 7.25
CA PRO A 101 44.21 -20.71 6.87
C PRO A 101 43.97 -20.74 5.36
N ALA A 102 44.06 -21.95 4.83
CA ALA A 102 44.22 -22.30 3.44
C ALA A 102 43.03 -21.95 2.54
N GLU A 103 43.41 -21.55 1.32
CA GLU A 103 42.57 -21.36 0.14
C GLU A 103 42.00 -22.72 -0.32
N ALA A 104 40.70 -22.95 -0.07
CA ALA A 104 39.97 -24.04 -0.69
C ALA A 104 39.41 -23.55 -2.03
N SER A 105 40.06 -23.93 -3.12
CA SER A 105 39.59 -23.72 -4.49
C SER A 105 38.35 -24.56 -4.82
N PRO A 106 37.47 -24.10 -5.73
CA PRO A 106 36.23 -24.78 -6.08
C PRO A 106 36.40 -25.76 -7.27
N HIS A 107 35.61 -26.85 -7.20
CA HIS A 107 35.03 -27.65 -8.29
C HIS A 107 35.81 -27.85 -9.61
N LYS A 108 36.21 -29.09 -9.90
CA LYS A 108 35.48 -30.00 -10.81
C LYS A 108 35.97 -31.45 -10.68
#